data_AF-A0A7W5YMC7-F1
#
_entry.id   AF-A0A7W5YMC7-F1
#
_cell.length_a   1.000
_cell.length_b   1.000
_cell.length_c   1.000
_cell.angle_alpha   90.00
_cell.angle_beta   90.00
_cell.angle_gamma   90.00
#
_symmetry.space_group_name_H-M   'P 1'
#
loop_
_entity.id
_entity.type
_entity.pdbx_description
1 polymer ?
#
loop_
_entity_poly.entity_id
_entity_poly.type
_entity_poly.pdbx_seq_one_letter_code
_entity_poly.pdbx_strand_id
1 'polypeptide(L)'
;MLRFLGHRVGDRRLIRLIRKWLKAGTIEDGRRVASTRGTPQGSVISPVLSNIYLHYAVDLWVQQWRTRNARGDVIIVRYADDSVIGFQHEGEAQRFLQALRERLARFGLQLHPDKTRLIRFGRYAVQQCRERGIRKPETFDFLGFTHCCGRRRNDGGFKIVRLTIKKRMRTTLMTIRETLMRRRHEPVAVVGRWLRQVLQGYLNYHAVPDNLRRLGGFLWEVGRAWRHALMRRSQRSRMSWGRFQRLLLKYLPPCRLMHPHPNARLAVTTSDRSRMR
;
A
#
# COMPACT_ATOMS: atom_id res chain seq x y z
N MET A 1 -12.64 -16.87 16.52
CA MET A 1 -12.42 -17.31 15.12
C MET A 1 -13.36 -18.41 14.67
N LEU A 2 -13.27 -19.65 15.20
CA LEU A 2 -14.13 -20.76 14.76
C LEU A 2 -15.64 -20.47 14.91
N ARG A 3 -16.04 -19.73 15.95
CA ARG A 3 -17.42 -19.26 16.12
C ARG A 3 -17.89 -18.39 14.95
N PHE A 4 -17.02 -17.53 14.41
CA PHE A 4 -17.36 -16.67 13.27
C PHE A 4 -17.58 -17.46 11.99
N LEU A 5 -16.74 -18.47 11.73
CA LEU A 5 -16.93 -19.36 10.59
C LEU A 5 -18.26 -20.12 10.69
N GLY A 6 -18.64 -20.54 11.90
CA GLY A 6 -19.90 -21.25 12.15
C GLY A 6 -21.16 -20.44 11.84
N HIS A 7 -21.10 -19.11 11.67
CA HIS A 7 -22.25 -18.32 11.23
C HIS A 7 -22.64 -18.55 9.77
N ARG A 8 -21.70 -18.97 8.92
CA ARG A 8 -21.93 -19.15 7.48
C ARG A 8 -21.59 -20.55 6.98
N VAL A 9 -20.74 -21.29 7.70
CA VAL A 9 -20.31 -22.63 7.34
C VAL A 9 -20.98 -23.63 8.27
N GLY A 10 -21.92 -24.42 7.74
CA GLY A 10 -22.56 -25.51 8.47
C GLY A 10 -21.76 -26.82 8.51
N ASP A 11 -20.79 -26.99 7.60
CA ASP A 11 -19.98 -28.20 7.52
C ASP A 11 -19.00 -28.34 8.69
N ARG A 12 -19.34 -29.25 9.62
CA ARG A 12 -18.52 -29.58 10.79
C ARG A 12 -17.16 -30.18 10.42
N ARG A 13 -17.03 -30.89 9.28
CA ARG A 13 -15.77 -31.48 8.83
C ARG A 13 -14.77 -30.40 8.43
N LEU A 14 -15.22 -29.43 7.64
CA LEU A 14 -14.43 -28.26 7.25
C LEU A 14 -13.99 -27.43 8.47
N ILE A 15 -14.91 -27.14 9.41
CA ILE A 15 -14.56 -26.42 10.65
C ILE A 15 -13.53 -27.19 11.48
N ARG A 16 -13.62 -28.53 11.52
CA ARG A 16 -12.65 -29.39 12.22
C ARG A 16 -11.29 -29.35 11.53
N LEU A 17 -11.25 -29.31 10.20
CA LEU A 17 -10.00 -29.18 9.43
C LEU A 17 -9.34 -27.81 9.69
N ILE A 18 -10.09 -26.72 9.61
CA ILE A 18 -9.60 -25.38 9.92
C ILE A 18 -9.08 -25.30 11.36
N ARG A 19 -9.78 -25.93 12.31
CA ARG A 19 -9.31 -26.05 13.70
C ARG A 19 -7.97 -26.78 13.78
N LYS A 20 -7.78 -27.86 13.03
CA LYS A 20 -6.49 -28.57 12.97
C LYS A 20 -5.39 -27.67 12.41
N TRP A 21 -5.66 -26.91 11.35
CA TRP A 21 -4.70 -25.94 10.80
C TRP A 21 -4.36 -24.80 11.75
N LEU A 22 -5.33 -24.29 12.52
CA LEU A 22 -5.09 -23.27 13.54
C LEU A 22 -4.28 -23.80 14.73
N LYS A 23 -4.41 -25.10 15.06
CA LYS A 23 -3.66 -25.75 16.14
C LYS A 23 -2.31 -26.29 15.70
N ALA A 24 -2.11 -26.52 14.40
CA ALA A 24 -0.84 -26.92 13.85
C ALA A 24 0.14 -25.77 14.11
N GLY A 25 1.09 -25.99 15.01
CA GLY A 25 2.10 -25.02 15.38
C GLY A 25 2.96 -24.56 14.20
N THR A 26 3.67 -23.46 14.39
CA THR A 26 4.78 -23.08 13.50
C THR A 26 6.00 -23.95 13.81
N ILE A 27 6.77 -24.27 12.77
CA ILE A 27 8.12 -24.81 12.96
C ILE A 27 9.04 -23.59 12.91
N GLU A 28 9.59 -23.22 14.06
CA GLU A 28 10.70 -22.26 14.15
C GLU A 28 11.94 -23.06 14.54
N ASP A 29 13.03 -22.89 13.78
CA ASP A 29 14.35 -23.51 14.02
C ASP A 29 14.32 -25.03 14.31
N GLY A 30 13.56 -25.78 13.51
CA GLY A 30 13.49 -27.25 13.60
C GLY A 30 12.72 -27.80 14.80
N ARG A 31 12.09 -26.95 15.61
CA ARG A 31 11.27 -27.35 16.76
C ARG A 31 9.80 -26.98 16.53
N ARG A 32 8.89 -27.92 16.84
CA ARG A 32 7.45 -27.66 16.84
C ARG A 32 7.10 -26.77 18.03
N VAL A 33 6.77 -25.51 17.77
CA VAL A 33 6.20 -24.63 18.79
C VAL A 33 4.69 -24.70 18.65
N ALA A 34 3.98 -25.19 19.68
CA ALA A 34 2.53 -25.17 19.68
C ALA A 34 2.03 -23.72 19.61
N SER A 35 1.27 -23.38 18.57
CA SER A 35 0.73 -22.03 18.43
C SER A 35 -0.40 -21.83 19.46
N THR A 36 -0.11 -21.09 20.52
CA THR A 36 -1.09 -20.71 21.55
C THR A 36 -1.89 -19.47 21.14
N ARG A 37 -1.37 -18.64 20.23
CA ARG A 37 -2.06 -17.47 19.65
C ARG A 37 -1.60 -17.21 18.20
N GLY A 38 -2.57 -17.03 17.30
CA GLY A 38 -2.33 -16.69 15.89
C GLY A 38 -2.50 -17.86 14.92
N THR A 39 -2.65 -17.56 13.63
CA THR A 39 -2.48 -18.51 12.53
C THR A 39 -0.98 -18.65 12.23
N PRO A 40 -0.48 -19.83 11.86
CA PRO A 40 0.90 -19.98 11.39
C PRO A 40 1.17 -19.02 10.22
N GLN A 41 2.17 -18.13 10.37
CA GLN A 41 2.64 -17.30 9.27
C GLN A 41 3.14 -18.21 8.15
N GLY A 42 2.54 -18.12 6.97
CA GLY A 42 2.85 -18.98 5.82
C GLY A 42 1.80 -20.04 5.49
N SER A 43 0.75 -20.22 6.31
CA SER A 43 -0.40 -21.04 5.88
C SER A 43 -1.24 -20.29 4.84
N VAL A 44 -1.49 -20.94 3.69
CA VAL A 44 -2.21 -20.36 2.53
C VAL A 44 -3.59 -19.80 2.92
N ILE A 45 -4.22 -20.38 3.94
CA ILE A 45 -5.56 -19.97 4.41
C ILE A 45 -5.53 -18.79 5.39
N SER A 46 -4.38 -18.45 5.99
CA SER A 46 -4.28 -17.39 6.99
C SER A 46 -4.82 -16.04 6.53
N PRO A 47 -4.52 -15.54 5.31
CA PRO A 47 -5.04 -14.23 4.86
C PRO A 47 -6.57 -14.18 4.79
N VAL A 48 -7.20 -15.29 4.39
CA VAL A 48 -8.66 -15.41 4.31
C VAL A 48 -9.24 -15.40 5.73
N LEU A 49 -8.65 -16.19 6.63
CA LEU A 49 -9.07 -16.26 8.02
C LEU A 49 -8.96 -14.90 8.72
N SER A 50 -7.83 -14.21 8.58
CA SER A 50 -7.65 -12.88 9.17
C SER A 50 -8.69 -11.88 8.67
N ASN A 51 -9.03 -11.91 7.38
CA ASN A 51 -10.06 -11.03 6.83
C ASN A 51 -11.47 -11.36 7.35
N ILE A 52 -11.81 -12.64 7.48
CA ILE A 52 -13.09 -13.06 8.09
C ILE A 52 -13.14 -12.59 9.54
N TYR A 53 -12.05 -12.76 10.30
CA TYR A 53 -12.00 -12.33 11.69
C TYR A 53 -12.23 -10.82 11.83
N LEU A 54 -11.51 -10.01 11.04
CA LEU A 54 -11.62 -8.55 11.06
C LEU A 54 -12.98 -8.07 10.54
N HIS A 55 -13.63 -8.83 9.65
CA HIS A 55 -14.99 -8.50 9.22
C HIS A 55 -15.97 -8.44 10.40
N TYR A 56 -15.94 -9.43 11.29
CA TYR A 56 -16.81 -9.45 12.47
C TYR A 56 -16.31 -8.58 13.63
N ALA A 57 -14.99 -8.55 13.85
CA ALA A 57 -14.41 -7.79 14.94
C ALA A 57 -14.49 -6.27 14.69
N VAL A 58 -14.26 -5.86 13.44
CA VAL A 58 -14.14 -4.46 13.01
C VAL A 58 -15.26 -4.07 12.07
N ASP A 59 -15.33 -4.61 10.85
CA ASP A 59 -16.18 -4.02 9.77
C ASP A 59 -17.65 -3.88 10.20
N LEU A 60 -18.28 -4.95 10.67
CA LEU A 60 -19.69 -4.91 11.11
C LEU A 60 -19.91 -3.99 12.31
N TRP A 61 -18.96 -3.97 13.26
CA TRP A 61 -19.05 -3.11 14.43
C TRP A 61 -18.90 -1.63 14.07
N VAL A 62 -17.98 -1.29 13.17
CA VAL A 62 -17.79 0.09 12.71
C VAL A 62 -19.03 0.59 11.98
N GLN A 63 -19.68 -0.26 11.16
CA GLN A 63 -20.95 0.11 10.53
C GLN A 63 -22.03 0.42 11.57
N GLN A 64 -22.16 -0.42 12.59
CA GLN A 64 -23.11 -0.19 13.68
C GLN A 64 -22.78 1.09 14.47
N TRP A 65 -21.50 1.33 14.78
CA TRP A 65 -21.04 2.52 15.48
C TRP A 65 -21.35 3.78 14.65
N ARG A 66 -21.11 3.74 13.34
CA ARG A 66 -21.43 4.83 12.42
C ARG A 66 -22.90 5.22 12.51
N THR A 67 -23.82 4.26 12.46
CA THR A 67 -25.27 4.54 12.52
C THR A 67 -25.71 5.13 13.87
N ARG A 68 -25.06 4.76 14.97
CA ARG A 68 -25.50 5.14 16.33
C ARG A 68 -24.83 6.39 16.88
N ASN A 69 -23.58 6.63 16.52
CA ASN A 69 -22.71 7.59 17.19
C ASN A 69 -22.20 8.71 16.29
N ALA A 70 -22.18 8.50 14.96
CA ALA A 70 -21.73 9.52 14.03
C ALA A 70 -22.86 10.49 13.70
N ARG A 71 -22.58 11.79 13.79
CA ARG A 71 -23.43 12.89 13.33
C ARG A 71 -22.98 13.39 11.96
N GLY A 72 -21.69 13.28 11.65
CA GLY A 72 -21.11 13.67 10.36
C GLY A 72 -20.71 12.49 9.48
N ASP A 73 -20.06 12.82 8.37
CA ASP A 73 -19.55 11.82 7.42
C ASP A 73 -18.41 10.98 8.02
N VAL A 74 -18.50 9.67 7.79
CA VAL A 74 -17.48 8.67 8.17
C VAL A 74 -17.08 7.84 6.95
N ILE A 75 -15.78 7.79 6.66
CA ILE A 75 -15.20 7.03 5.55
C ILE A 75 -14.30 5.95 6.14
N ILE A 76 -14.46 4.70 5.68
CA ILE A 76 -13.68 3.56 6.17
C ILE A 76 -13.02 2.89 4.97
N VAL A 77 -11.70 2.77 5.03
CA VAL A 77 -10.90 2.04 4.04
C VAL A 77 -10.05 1.03 4.80
N ARG A 78 -10.28 -0.26 4.58
CA ARG A 78 -9.50 -1.34 5.17
C ARG A 78 -8.82 -2.16 4.09
N TYR A 79 -7.56 -2.49 4.29
CA TYR A 79 -6.80 -3.43 3.49
C TYR A 79 -6.06 -4.39 4.42
N ALA A 80 -6.55 -5.62 4.49
CA ALA A 80 -6.11 -6.59 5.50
C ALA A 80 -6.19 -5.99 6.92
N ASP A 81 -5.05 -5.84 7.60
CA ASP A 81 -4.89 -5.24 8.92
C ASP A 81 -4.73 -3.72 8.91
N ASP A 82 -4.27 -3.14 7.80
CA ASP A 82 -4.06 -1.70 7.65
C ASP A 82 -5.39 -1.01 7.35
N SER A 83 -5.73 0.03 8.13
CA SER A 83 -7.02 0.71 8.04
C SER A 83 -6.87 2.22 8.17
N VAL A 84 -7.59 2.96 7.33
CA VAL A 84 -7.74 4.41 7.39
C VAL A 84 -9.21 4.73 7.57
N ILE A 85 -9.52 5.47 8.63
CA ILE A 85 -10.88 5.86 8.98
C ILE A 85 -10.92 7.38 9.10
N GLY A 86 -11.72 8.02 8.27
CA GLY A 86 -11.90 9.46 8.21
C GLY A 86 -13.21 9.88 8.87
N PHE A 87 -13.18 10.99 9.59
CA PHE A 87 -14.33 11.59 10.26
C PHE A 87 -14.44 13.06 9.89
N GLN A 88 -15.67 13.56 9.78
CA GLN A 88 -15.91 15.00 9.62
C GLN A 88 -15.56 15.78 10.88
N HIS A 89 -15.81 15.22 12.07
CA HIS A 89 -15.62 15.88 13.35
C HIS A 89 -14.51 15.22 14.19
N GLU A 90 -13.61 16.04 14.75
CA GLU A 90 -12.48 15.57 15.56
C GLU A 90 -12.93 14.84 16.84
N GLY A 91 -13.98 15.34 17.50
CA GLY A 91 -14.53 14.69 18.69
C GLY A 91 -15.10 13.30 18.42
N GLU A 92 -15.64 13.06 17.23
CA GLU A 92 -16.07 11.72 16.81
C GLU A 92 -14.88 10.79 16.60
N ALA A 93 -13.82 11.28 15.95
CA ALA A 93 -12.61 10.51 15.73
C ALA A 93 -11.94 10.07 17.04
N GLN A 94 -11.91 10.95 18.05
CA GLN A 94 -11.36 10.64 19.38
C GLN A 94 -12.20 9.59 20.11
N ARG A 95 -13.54 9.77 20.16
CA ARG A 95 -14.45 8.77 20.77
C ARG A 95 -14.36 7.44 20.06
N PHE A 96 -14.28 7.46 18.73
CA PHE A 96 -14.14 6.25 17.93
C PHE A 96 -12.84 5.51 18.24
N LEU A 97 -11.71 6.23 18.32
CA LEU A 97 -10.41 5.62 18.64
C LEU A 97 -10.43 4.90 19.99
N GLN A 98 -11.04 5.51 21.01
CA GLN A 98 -11.20 4.89 22.31
C GLN A 98 -12.10 3.64 22.23
N ALA A 99 -13.27 3.77 21.61
CA ALA A 99 -14.20 2.65 21.45
C ALA A 99 -13.61 1.49 20.64
N LEU A 100 -12.80 1.79 19.61
CA LEU A 100 -12.11 0.79 18.80
C LEU A 100 -11.05 0.05 19.60
N ARG A 101 -10.30 0.74 20.48
CA ARG A 101 -9.33 0.09 21.39
C ARG A 101 -10.02 -0.91 22.30
N GLU A 102 -11.11 -0.51 22.94
CA GLU A 102 -11.91 -1.37 23.82
C GLU A 102 -12.52 -2.55 23.05
N ARG A 103 -13.06 -2.28 21.85
CA ARG A 103 -13.61 -3.31 20.98
C ARG A 103 -12.55 -4.35 20.66
N LEU A 104 -11.40 -3.94 20.15
CA LEU A 104 -10.33 -4.86 19.74
C LEU A 104 -9.79 -5.66 20.92
N ALA A 105 -9.67 -5.06 22.10
CA ALA A 105 -9.26 -5.75 23.32
C ALA A 105 -10.20 -6.93 23.66
N ARG A 106 -11.52 -6.77 23.48
CA ARG A 106 -12.51 -7.87 23.65
C ARG A 106 -12.32 -9.01 22.65
N PHE A 107 -11.69 -8.73 21.50
CA PHE A 107 -11.32 -9.72 20.48
C PHE A 107 -9.86 -10.18 20.62
N GLY A 108 -9.18 -9.87 21.73
CA GLY A 108 -7.79 -10.26 21.96
C GLY A 108 -6.80 -9.60 21.01
N LEU A 109 -7.17 -8.48 20.40
CA LEU A 109 -6.33 -7.68 19.51
C LEU A 109 -5.91 -6.38 20.22
N GLN A 110 -4.69 -5.92 19.95
CA GLN A 110 -4.20 -4.64 20.45
C GLN A 110 -3.86 -3.73 19.27
N LEU A 111 -4.27 -2.47 19.36
CA LEU A 111 -3.82 -1.45 18.41
C LEU A 111 -2.37 -1.11 18.70
N HIS A 112 -1.56 -1.04 17.65
CA HIS A 112 -0.19 -0.62 17.77
C HIS A 112 -0.14 0.89 18.06
N PRO A 113 0.40 1.33 19.21
CA PRO A 113 0.38 2.73 19.63
C PRO A 113 1.09 3.63 18.63
N ASP A 114 2.28 3.22 18.17
CA ASP A 114 3.10 4.06 17.28
C ASP A 114 2.56 4.16 15.85
N LYS A 115 1.75 3.18 15.41
CA LYS A 115 1.16 3.18 14.05
C LYS A 115 -0.15 3.96 14.00
N THR A 116 -0.87 4.00 15.12
CA THR A 116 -2.21 4.59 15.17
C THR A 116 -2.11 6.08 15.51
N ARG A 117 -2.33 6.94 14.52
CA ARG A 117 -2.22 8.40 14.67
C ARG A 117 -3.51 9.07 14.25
N LEU A 118 -3.99 10.00 15.06
CA LEU A 118 -5.08 10.90 14.70
C LEU A 118 -4.47 12.14 14.05
N ILE A 119 -4.80 12.39 12.79
CA ILE A 119 -4.27 13.51 12.02
C ILE A 119 -5.40 14.34 11.42
N ARG A 120 -5.14 15.63 11.19
CA ARG A 120 -6.07 16.49 10.46
C ARG A 120 -5.80 16.41 8.97
N PHE A 121 -6.78 15.92 8.22
CA PHE A 121 -6.63 15.69 6.79
C PHE A 121 -7.93 16.06 6.05
N GLY A 122 -7.81 16.76 4.92
CA GLY A 122 -8.96 17.13 4.10
C GLY A 122 -8.90 18.55 3.53
N ARG A 123 -10.01 18.98 2.92
CA ARG A 123 -10.14 20.27 2.23
C ARG A 123 -9.79 21.49 3.09
N TYR A 124 -10.10 21.43 4.38
CA TYR A 124 -9.87 22.52 5.34
C TYR A 124 -8.56 22.40 6.11
N ALA A 125 -7.80 21.30 5.94
CA ALA A 125 -6.61 21.07 6.75
C ALA A 125 -5.56 22.19 6.59
N VAL A 126 -5.39 22.72 5.37
CA VAL A 126 -4.47 23.85 5.13
C VAL A 126 -4.90 25.11 5.87
N GLN A 127 -6.19 25.42 5.86
CA GLN A 127 -6.72 26.60 6.54
C GLN A 127 -6.60 26.46 8.06
N GLN A 128 -7.03 25.32 8.61
CA GLN A 128 -6.94 25.01 10.04
C GLN A 128 -5.50 25.00 10.55
N CYS A 129 -4.53 24.55 9.72
CA CYS A 129 -3.13 24.65 10.05
C CYS A 129 -2.67 26.11 10.16
N ARG A 130 -3.07 26.97 9.21
CA ARG A 130 -2.72 28.41 9.23
C ARG A 130 -3.26 29.12 10.46
N GLU A 131 -4.52 28.85 10.82
CA GLU A 131 -5.16 29.39 12.03
C GLU A 131 -4.42 29.01 13.32
N ARG A 132 -3.68 27.89 13.30
CA ARG A 132 -2.89 27.37 14.43
C ARG A 132 -1.40 27.65 14.34
N GLY A 133 -0.95 28.46 13.37
CA GLY A 133 0.47 28.73 13.12
C GLY A 133 1.27 27.52 12.60
N ILE A 134 0.59 26.45 12.17
CA ILE A 134 1.23 25.25 11.61
C ILE A 134 1.48 25.47 10.12
N ARG A 135 2.73 25.30 9.69
CA ARG A 135 3.16 25.62 8.31
C ARG A 135 2.55 24.73 7.24
N LYS A 136 2.37 23.43 7.52
CA LYS A 136 1.88 22.45 6.54
C LYS A 136 0.98 21.41 7.20
N PRO A 137 -0.09 20.95 6.51
CA PRO A 137 -0.87 19.80 6.93
C PRO A 137 0.00 18.56 7.07
N GLU A 138 -0.41 17.70 8.00
CA GLU A 138 0.19 16.39 8.18
C GLU A 138 -0.09 15.48 6.98
N THR A 139 0.73 14.43 6.88
CA THR A 139 0.61 13.39 5.84
C THR A 139 0.65 12.03 6.50
N PHE A 140 -0.01 11.05 5.89
CA PHE A 140 0.03 9.67 6.36
C PHE A 140 0.46 8.72 5.25
N ASP A 141 1.07 7.62 5.65
CA ASP A 141 1.47 6.54 4.75
C ASP A 141 0.39 5.46 4.78
N PHE A 142 -0.05 5.01 3.60
CA PHE A 142 -1.02 3.92 3.44
C PHE A 142 -0.75 3.21 2.12
N LEU A 143 -0.72 1.87 2.13
CA LEU A 143 -0.53 1.03 0.93
C LEU A 143 0.67 1.41 0.03
N GLY A 144 1.78 1.82 0.63
CA GLY A 144 2.99 2.18 -0.13
C GLY A 144 3.00 3.61 -0.68
N PHE A 145 2.01 4.43 -0.32
CA PHE A 145 1.93 5.83 -0.70
C PHE A 145 1.79 6.75 0.53
N THR A 146 2.51 7.86 0.50
CA THR A 146 2.26 9.02 1.35
C THR A 146 1.12 9.82 0.73
N HIS A 147 0.05 10.00 1.50
CA HIS A 147 -1.13 10.78 1.14
C HIS A 147 -0.98 12.21 1.68
N CYS A 148 -1.13 13.20 0.81
CA CYS A 148 -1.03 14.60 1.17
C CYS A 148 -2.18 15.43 0.59
N CYS A 149 -2.50 16.52 1.29
CA CYS A 149 -3.46 17.51 0.83
C CYS A 149 -2.85 18.34 -0.31
N GLY A 150 -3.52 18.36 -1.46
CA GLY A 150 -3.14 19.17 -2.62
C GLY A 150 -4.32 19.93 -3.20
N ARG A 151 -4.04 20.76 -4.21
CA ARG A 151 -5.05 21.48 -4.99
C ARG A 151 -4.96 21.09 -6.46
N ARG A 152 -6.10 20.91 -7.10
CA ARG A 152 -6.21 20.74 -8.54
C ARG A 152 -5.72 22.02 -9.22
N ARG A 153 -5.05 21.86 -10.36
CA ARG A 153 -4.44 22.99 -11.08
C ARG A 153 -5.46 23.81 -11.85
N ASN A 154 -6.55 23.17 -12.24
CA ASN A 154 -7.57 23.66 -13.15
C ASN A 154 -8.61 24.54 -12.43
N ASP A 155 -9.13 24.11 -11.29
CA ASP A 155 -10.20 24.80 -10.56
C ASP A 155 -9.81 25.19 -9.12
N GLY A 156 -8.56 24.94 -8.72
CA GLY A 156 -8.09 25.16 -7.34
C GLY A 156 -8.71 24.22 -6.29
N GLY A 157 -9.58 23.30 -6.71
CA GLY A 157 -10.34 22.42 -5.81
C GLY A 157 -9.45 21.44 -5.05
N PHE A 158 -9.94 20.96 -3.91
CA PHE A 158 -9.19 20.01 -3.08
C PHE A 158 -8.93 18.69 -3.82
N LYS A 159 -7.71 18.16 -3.69
CA LYS A 159 -7.37 16.80 -4.12
C LYS A 159 -6.45 16.10 -3.14
N ILE A 160 -6.55 14.77 -3.12
CA ILE A 160 -5.61 13.91 -2.43
C ILE A 160 -4.47 13.56 -3.39
N VAL A 161 -3.26 13.96 -3.04
CA VAL A 161 -2.05 13.64 -3.78
C VAL A 161 -1.44 12.38 -3.15
N ARG A 162 -1.04 11.43 -4.00
CA ARG A 162 -0.44 10.15 -3.59
C ARG A 162 0.98 10.08 -4.14
N LEU A 163 1.96 9.98 -3.25
CA LEU A 163 3.36 9.91 -3.63
C LEU A 163 3.96 8.64 -3.06
N THR A 164 4.80 7.93 -3.79
CA THR A 164 5.45 6.73 -3.24
C THR A 164 6.25 7.10 -1.98
N ILE A 165 6.14 6.25 -0.95
CA ILE A 165 6.85 6.42 0.33
C ILE A 165 8.36 6.52 0.07
N LYS A 166 8.97 7.59 0.57
CA LYS A 166 10.39 7.90 0.33
C LYS A 166 11.30 6.77 0.81
N LYS A 167 11.04 6.23 2.01
CA LYS A 167 11.81 5.13 2.60
C LYS A 167 11.78 3.89 1.70
N ARG A 168 10.59 3.46 1.27
CA ARG A 168 10.41 2.32 0.37
C ARG A 168 11.16 2.52 -0.94
N MET A 169 11.00 3.68 -1.58
CA MET A 169 11.70 4.00 -2.83
C MET A 169 13.21 3.97 -2.68
N ARG A 170 13.75 4.50 -1.57
CA ARG A 170 15.18 4.47 -1.28
C ARG A 170 15.68 3.04 -1.09
N THR A 171 14.95 2.21 -0.36
CA THR A 171 15.27 0.79 -0.19
C THR A 171 15.30 0.07 -1.54
N THR A 172 14.26 0.24 -2.38
CA THR A 172 14.24 -0.35 -3.72
C THR A 172 15.41 0.10 -4.58
N LEU A 173 15.74 1.40 -4.55
CA LEU A 173 16.89 1.94 -5.30
C LEU A 173 18.22 1.33 -4.82
N MET A 174 18.39 1.16 -3.51
CA MET A 174 19.59 0.53 -2.92
C MET A 174 19.71 -0.92 -3.36
N THR A 175 18.63 -1.71 -3.27
CA THR A 175 18.61 -3.10 -3.74
C THR A 175 18.96 -3.20 -5.24
N ILE A 176 18.44 -2.30 -6.07
CA ILE A 176 18.77 -2.26 -7.51
C ILE A 176 20.25 -1.92 -7.70
N ARG A 177 20.79 -0.91 -6.99
CA ARG A 177 22.20 -0.52 -7.06
C ARG A 177 23.14 -1.68 -6.70
N GLU A 178 22.86 -2.36 -5.59
CA GLU A 178 23.63 -3.53 -5.15
C GLU A 178 23.57 -4.66 -6.18
N THR A 179 22.38 -4.95 -6.69
CA THR A 179 22.20 -6.01 -7.69
C THR A 179 22.91 -5.67 -9.00
N LEU A 180 22.85 -4.42 -9.45
CA LEU A 180 23.59 -3.96 -10.63
C LEU A 180 25.11 -4.12 -10.45
N MET A 181 25.64 -3.84 -9.26
CA MET A 181 27.06 -4.00 -8.97
C MET A 181 27.49 -5.47 -8.90
N ARG A 182 26.63 -6.37 -8.41
CA ARG A 182 26.86 -7.83 -8.40
C ARG A 182 26.81 -8.40 -9.83
N ARG A 183 25.84 -7.97 -10.62
CA ARG A 183 25.63 -8.42 -12.01
C ARG A 183 26.47 -7.69 -13.06
N ARG A 184 27.43 -6.84 -12.65
CA ARG A 184 28.18 -5.94 -13.56
C ARG A 184 28.97 -6.64 -14.66
N HIS A 185 29.38 -7.89 -14.43
CA HIS A 185 30.14 -8.70 -15.39
C HIS A 185 29.24 -9.48 -16.36
N GLU A 186 27.92 -9.53 -16.12
CA GLU A 186 26.97 -10.19 -17.02
C GLU A 186 26.84 -9.46 -18.37
N PRO A 187 26.32 -10.13 -19.42
CA PRO A 187 25.99 -9.49 -20.67
C PRO A 187 24.99 -8.34 -20.48
N VAL A 188 25.22 -7.20 -21.13
CA VAL A 188 24.39 -5.98 -20.99
C VAL A 188 22.91 -6.26 -21.31
N ALA A 189 22.63 -7.16 -22.25
CA ALA A 189 21.27 -7.54 -22.60
C ALA A 189 20.54 -8.30 -21.48
N VAL A 190 21.25 -9.14 -20.72
CA VAL A 190 20.67 -9.89 -19.59
C VAL A 190 20.32 -8.91 -18.47
N VAL A 191 21.26 -8.05 -18.08
CA VAL A 191 21.03 -7.02 -17.06
C VAL A 191 19.92 -6.06 -17.49
N GLY A 192 19.89 -5.66 -18.76
CA GLY A 192 18.85 -4.79 -19.31
C GLY A 192 17.45 -5.41 -19.27
N ARG A 193 17.30 -6.70 -19.59
CA ARG A 193 16.01 -7.42 -19.49
C ARG A 193 15.54 -7.54 -18.05
N TRP A 194 16.44 -7.90 -17.14
CA TRP A 194 16.14 -7.94 -15.70
C TRP A 194 15.70 -6.56 -15.20
N LEU A 195 16.43 -5.51 -15.55
CA LEU A 195 16.12 -4.14 -15.13
C LEU A 195 14.75 -3.70 -15.65
N ARG A 196 14.43 -4.02 -16.91
CA ARG A 196 13.10 -3.79 -17.50
C ARG A 196 11.99 -4.44 -16.68
N GLN A 197 12.13 -5.72 -16.33
CA GLN A 197 11.12 -6.45 -15.56
C GLN A 197 10.90 -5.85 -14.17
N VAL A 198 11.98 -5.57 -13.45
CA VAL A 198 11.91 -4.95 -12.11
C VAL A 198 11.25 -3.57 -12.16
N LEU A 199 11.68 -2.73 -13.10
CA LEU A 199 11.12 -1.39 -13.25
C LEU A 199 9.67 -1.41 -13.72
N GLN A 200 9.30 -2.32 -14.62
CA GLN A 200 7.91 -2.47 -15.06
C GLN A 200 7.02 -2.87 -13.90
N GLY A 201 7.41 -3.86 -13.09
CA GLY A 201 6.65 -4.25 -11.91
C GLY A 201 6.49 -3.10 -10.91
N TYR A 202 7.56 -2.33 -10.69
CA TYR A 202 7.52 -1.16 -9.80
C TYR A 202 6.60 -0.05 -10.32
N LEU A 203 6.67 0.27 -11.61
CA LEU A 203 5.81 1.26 -12.25
C LEU A 203 4.35 0.80 -12.29
N ASN A 204 4.09 -0.49 -12.53
CA ASN A 204 2.75 -1.06 -12.53
C ASN A 204 2.03 -0.83 -11.19
N TYR A 205 2.74 -0.75 -10.07
CA TYR A 205 2.12 -0.43 -8.78
C TYR A 205 2.10 1.09 -8.50
N HIS A 206 3.21 1.80 -8.77
CA HIS A 206 3.39 3.17 -8.30
C HIS A 206 3.00 4.27 -9.29
N ALA A 207 2.76 3.98 -10.57
CA ALA A 207 2.44 4.97 -11.60
C ALA A 207 0.99 5.48 -11.52
N VAL A 208 0.71 6.20 -10.44
CA VAL A 208 -0.53 6.92 -10.14
C VAL A 208 -0.39 8.42 -10.45
N PRO A 209 -1.50 9.18 -10.54
CA PRO A 209 -1.44 10.61 -10.82
C PRO A 209 -0.65 11.34 -9.74
N ASP A 210 -0.03 12.47 -10.09
CA ASP A 210 0.84 13.28 -9.24
C ASP A 210 2.17 12.64 -8.79
N ASN A 211 2.35 11.33 -8.95
CA ASN A 211 3.59 10.63 -8.59
C ASN A 211 4.62 10.54 -9.73
N LEU A 212 4.22 10.82 -10.98
CA LEU A 212 5.07 10.64 -12.17
C LEU A 212 6.40 11.41 -12.11
N ARG A 213 6.39 12.64 -11.58
CA ARG A 213 7.63 13.43 -11.41
C ARG A 213 8.63 12.72 -10.48
N ARG A 214 8.13 12.12 -9.39
CA ARG A 214 8.96 11.37 -8.44
C ARG A 214 9.48 10.07 -9.06
N LEU A 215 8.64 9.38 -9.84
CA LEU A 215 9.05 8.19 -10.58
C LEU A 215 10.07 8.50 -11.68
N GLY A 216 9.94 9.64 -12.37
CA GLY A 216 10.93 10.11 -13.33
C GLY A 216 12.30 10.31 -12.68
N GLY A 217 12.35 10.96 -11.51
CA GLY A 217 13.59 11.08 -10.73
C GLY A 217 14.16 9.73 -10.29
N PHE A 218 13.30 8.78 -9.88
CA PHE A 218 13.72 7.42 -9.55
C PHE A 218 14.33 6.68 -10.75
N LEU A 219 13.69 6.71 -11.92
CA LEU A 219 14.20 6.10 -13.14
C LEU A 219 15.53 6.70 -13.59
N TRP A 220 15.68 8.02 -13.43
CA TRP A 220 16.94 8.71 -13.70
C TRP A 220 18.07 8.23 -12.78
N GLU A 221 17.80 8.10 -11.48
CA GLU A 221 18.76 7.55 -10.51
C GLU A 221 19.13 6.09 -10.78
N VAL A 222 18.17 5.27 -11.22
CA VAL A 222 18.43 3.89 -11.65
C VAL A 222 19.30 3.89 -12.92
N GLY A 223 19.02 4.76 -13.89
CA GLY A 223 19.86 4.94 -15.07
C GLY A 223 21.30 5.30 -14.69
N ARG A 224 21.49 6.27 -13.78
CA ARG A 224 22.81 6.62 -13.26
C ARG A 224 23.53 5.46 -12.60
N ALA A 225 22.82 4.69 -11.77
CA ALA A 225 23.36 3.49 -11.14
C ALA A 225 23.82 2.46 -12.17
N TRP A 226 23.02 2.24 -13.22
CA TRP A 226 23.38 1.29 -14.27
C TRP A 226 24.60 1.74 -15.08
N ARG A 227 24.65 3.03 -15.44
CA ARG A 227 25.85 3.62 -16.08
C ARG A 227 27.08 3.43 -15.20
N HIS A 228 26.96 3.71 -13.90
CA HIS A 228 28.07 3.53 -12.96
C HIS A 228 28.57 2.08 -12.93
N ALA A 229 27.67 1.11 -12.82
CA ALA A 229 28.03 -0.31 -12.85
C ALA A 229 28.75 -0.73 -14.15
N LEU A 230 28.28 -0.23 -15.30
CA LEU A 230 28.89 -0.51 -16.60
C LEU A 230 30.30 0.09 -16.72
N MET A 231 30.50 1.32 -16.23
CA MET A 231 31.84 1.96 -16.23
C MET A 231 32.82 1.23 -15.30
N ARG A 232 32.34 0.59 -14.23
CA ARG A 232 33.18 -0.19 -13.31
C ARG A 232 33.54 -1.59 -13.83
N ARG A 233 33.03 -2.00 -14.99
CA ARG A 233 33.34 -3.30 -15.61
C ARG A 233 34.77 -3.37 -16.18
N SER A 234 35.32 -2.24 -16.66
CA SER A 234 36.66 -2.18 -17.23
C SER A 234 37.30 -0.83 -16.99
N GLN A 235 38.57 -0.82 -16.58
CA GLN A 235 39.38 0.38 -16.32
C GLN A 235 39.59 1.26 -17.57
N ARG A 236 39.31 0.75 -18.78
CA ARG A 236 39.47 1.45 -20.07
C ARG A 236 38.15 1.85 -20.73
N SER A 237 37.01 1.63 -20.09
CA SER A 237 35.69 1.84 -20.71
C SER A 237 35.27 3.33 -20.74
N ARG A 238 35.46 3.99 -21.89
CA ARG A 238 34.76 5.25 -22.21
C ARG A 238 33.39 4.96 -22.84
N MET A 239 32.34 4.93 -22.03
CA MET A 239 30.97 4.87 -22.53
C MET A 239 30.47 6.27 -22.88
N SER A 240 30.30 6.54 -24.18
CA SER A 240 29.67 7.78 -24.64
C SER A 240 28.21 7.86 -24.20
N TRP A 241 27.74 9.08 -23.93
CA TRP A 241 26.36 9.30 -23.51
C TRP A 241 25.35 8.82 -24.56
N GLY A 242 25.62 9.03 -25.85
CA GLY A 242 24.75 8.56 -26.94
C GLY A 242 24.60 7.03 -26.99
N ARG A 243 25.66 6.27 -26.70
CA ARG A 243 25.56 4.79 -26.60
C ARG A 243 24.73 4.38 -25.38
N PHE A 244 24.91 5.08 -24.26
CA PHE A 244 24.14 4.81 -23.05
C PHE A 244 22.65 5.15 -23.21
N GLN A 245 22.33 6.26 -23.88
CA GLN A 245 20.95 6.66 -24.17
C GLN A 245 20.20 5.62 -25.00
N ARG A 246 20.86 4.98 -25.98
CA ARG A 246 20.27 3.85 -26.71
C ARG A 246 19.92 2.67 -25.81
N LEU A 247 20.76 2.37 -24.80
CA LEU A 247 20.46 1.34 -23.81
C LEU A 247 19.29 1.74 -22.91
N LEU A 248 19.23 3.00 -22.47
CA LEU A 248 18.11 3.49 -21.68
C LEU A 248 16.80 3.35 -22.45
N LEU A 249 16.73 3.84 -23.69
CA LEU A 249 15.55 3.72 -24.54
C LEU A 249 15.17 2.26 -24.82
N LYS A 250 16.18 1.39 -24.97
CA LYS A 250 15.97 -0.05 -25.24
C LYS A 250 15.50 -0.84 -24.02
N TYR A 251 15.78 -0.44 -22.79
CA TYR A 251 15.52 -1.29 -21.62
C TYR A 251 14.71 -0.62 -20.50
N LEU A 252 14.82 0.69 -20.29
CA LEU A 252 14.02 1.36 -19.27
C LEU A 252 12.60 1.62 -19.81
N PRO A 253 11.56 1.16 -19.11
CA PRO A 253 10.19 1.47 -19.49
C PRO A 253 9.91 2.98 -19.35
N PRO A 254 9.09 3.57 -20.24
CA PRO A 254 8.73 4.97 -20.13
C PRO A 254 7.87 5.22 -18.88
N CYS A 255 8.09 6.36 -18.21
CA CYS A 255 7.26 6.78 -17.07
C CYS A 255 5.90 7.28 -17.57
N ARG A 256 4.94 6.38 -17.71
CA ARG A 256 3.57 6.69 -18.14
C ARG A 256 2.58 6.43 -17.00
N LEU A 257 1.49 7.17 -17.00
CA LEU A 257 0.39 6.94 -16.07
C LEU A 257 -0.22 5.56 -16.34
N MET A 258 -0.18 4.66 -15.34
CA MET A 258 -0.79 3.33 -15.44
C MET A 258 -2.18 3.31 -14.81
N HIS A 259 -2.36 4.11 -13.74
CA HIS A 259 -3.61 4.18 -12.99
C HIS A 259 -4.17 5.59 -13.05
N PRO A 260 -5.22 5.85 -13.83
CA PRO A 260 -5.87 7.16 -13.84
C PRO A 260 -6.56 7.46 -12.49
N HIS A 261 -7.07 8.69 -12.35
CA HIS A 261 -7.83 9.07 -11.14
C HIS A 261 -9.00 8.11 -10.91
N PRO A 262 -9.38 7.81 -9.64
CA PRO A 262 -10.46 6.89 -9.34
C PRO A 262 -11.76 7.21 -10.08
N ASN A 263 -12.12 8.50 -10.19
CA ASN A 263 -13.33 8.94 -10.89
C ASN A 263 -13.34 8.57 -12.38
N ALA A 264 -12.17 8.47 -13.02
CA ALA A 264 -12.07 8.01 -14.41
C ALA A 264 -11.85 6.50 -14.50
N ARG A 265 -11.17 5.90 -13.52
CA ARG A 265 -10.84 4.47 -13.48
C ARG A 265 -12.05 3.59 -13.12
N LEU A 266 -12.92 4.10 -12.25
CA LEU A 266 -14.09 3.40 -11.71
C LEU A 266 -15.40 3.96 -12.27
N ALA A 267 -15.33 4.90 -13.23
CA ALA A 267 -16.50 5.28 -14.00
C ALA A 267 -16.97 4.04 -14.78
N VAL A 268 -18.12 3.52 -14.39
CA VAL A 268 -18.84 2.54 -15.20
C VAL A 268 -19.45 3.34 -16.34
N THR A 269 -18.78 3.38 -17.49
CA THR A 269 -19.44 3.74 -18.74
C THR A 269 -20.38 2.60 -19.08
N THR A 270 -21.62 2.64 -18.59
CA THR A 270 -22.70 1.84 -19.17
C THR A 270 -22.92 2.39 -20.59
N SER A 271 -22.24 1.80 -21.58
CA SER A 271 -22.66 1.94 -22.97
C SER A 271 -23.95 1.14 -23.08
N ASP A 272 -25.08 1.81 -22.84
CA ASP A 272 -26.41 1.28 -23.16
C ASP A 272 -26.48 0.94 -24.64
N ARG A 273 -26.30 -0.35 -24.92
CA ARG A 273 -27.03 -1.04 -26.00
C ARG A 273 -27.54 -2.36 -25.42
N SER A 274 -28.52 -2.25 -24.54
CA SER A 274 -29.45 -3.35 -24.31
C SER A 274 -30.14 -3.66 -25.64
N ARG A 275 -29.70 -4.75 -26.27
CA ARG A 275 -30.41 -5.44 -27.34
C ARG A 275 -30.92 -6.75 -26.73
N MET A 276 -32.06 -6.69 -26.05
CA MET A 276 -32.96 -7.83 -25.94
C MET A 276 -34.38 -7.29 -26.10
N ARG A 277 -34.95 -7.58 -27.27
CA ARG A 277 -36.39 -7.70 -27.48
C ARG A 277 -36.82 -9.06 -26.94
#